data_AF-Q0SLU3-F1
#
_entry.id   AF-Q0SLU3-F1
#
_cell.length_a   1.000
_cell.length_b   1.000
_cell.length_c   1.000
_cell.angle_alpha   90.00
_cell.angle_beta   90.00
_cell.angle_gamma   90.00
#
_symmetry.space_group_name_H-M   'P 1'
#
loop_
_entity.id
_entity.type
_entity.pdbx_description
1 polymer ?
#
loop_
_entity_poly.entity_id
_entity_poly.type
_entity_poly.pdbx_seq_one_letter_code
_entity_poly.pdbx_strand_id
1 'polypeptide(L)'
;MKKYKLGFIKLTAIILFLCSCNSIGSKQELAEKIEKIIEPVVEKIESDNKEEELEFDERETIFAIIQKNDELSKDYRRQFYSSLGYNKIRITSIIKIFYKAIEIEKDITKKLELVPLIKLIIDRGSLFVQNPVETAILEINQRKDDLINFNNKEKLNNIKNKINKILGMQQQWMKNIDRIIITYNDDTTLQTNSEELEAYLKTTYEDILKPDSNEIYDLMIEIGRELQENL
;
A
#
# COMPACT_ATOMS: atom_id res chain seq x y z
N MET A 1 -10.75 17.54 -64.48
CA MET A 1 -9.91 17.21 -63.30
C MET A 1 -10.38 17.73 -61.93
N LYS A 2 -11.39 18.61 -61.80
CA LYS A 2 -11.82 19.13 -60.47
C LYS A 2 -12.80 18.24 -59.68
N LYS A 3 -13.59 17.37 -60.33
CA LYS A 3 -14.59 16.52 -59.64
C LYS A 3 -14.00 15.36 -58.82
N TYR A 4 -12.85 14.82 -59.22
CA TYR A 4 -12.19 13.72 -58.50
C TYR A 4 -11.45 14.17 -57.23
N LYS A 5 -11.06 15.44 -57.13
CA LYS A 5 -10.42 16.01 -55.92
C LYS A 5 -11.40 16.13 -54.74
N LEU A 6 -12.67 16.44 -55.01
CA LEU A 6 -13.67 16.67 -53.94
C LEU A 6 -14.16 15.36 -53.30
N GLY A 7 -14.21 14.26 -54.07
CA GLY A 7 -14.56 12.93 -53.55
C GLY A 7 -13.47 12.32 -52.67
N PHE A 8 -12.21 12.55 -53.04
CA PHE A 8 -11.05 12.05 -52.27
C PHE A 8 -10.93 12.72 -50.91
N ILE A 9 -11.19 14.03 -50.81
CA ILE A 9 -11.17 14.79 -49.54
C ILE A 9 -12.30 14.36 -48.59
N LYS A 10 -13.48 14.02 -49.13
CA LYS A 10 -14.60 13.51 -48.31
C LYS A 10 -14.34 12.10 -47.78
N LEU A 11 -13.66 11.25 -48.55
CA LEU A 11 -13.33 9.88 -48.13
C LEU A 11 -12.22 9.85 -47.07
N THR A 12 -11.20 10.70 -47.20
CA THR A 12 -10.13 10.81 -46.18
C THR A 12 -10.63 11.42 -44.88
N ALA A 13 -11.57 12.37 -44.92
CA ALA A 13 -12.19 12.92 -43.72
C ALA A 13 -13.00 11.87 -42.94
N ILE A 14 -13.72 10.98 -43.62
CA ILE A 14 -14.51 9.90 -42.99
C ILE A 14 -13.60 8.83 -42.37
N ILE A 15 -12.48 8.48 -43.01
CA ILE A 15 -11.50 7.52 -42.46
C ILE A 15 -10.77 8.12 -41.24
N LEU A 16 -10.41 9.41 -41.27
CA LEU A 16 -9.83 10.10 -40.11
C LEU A 16 -10.81 10.23 -38.94
N PHE A 17 -12.11 10.39 -39.23
CA PHE A 17 -13.17 10.46 -38.20
C PHE A 17 -13.54 9.08 -37.62
N LEU A 18 -13.36 8.00 -38.37
CA LEU A 18 -13.59 6.63 -37.89
C LEU A 18 -12.39 6.07 -37.10
N CYS A 19 -11.16 6.52 -37.41
CA CYS A 19 -9.98 6.17 -36.62
C CYS A 19 -9.91 6.89 -35.26
N SER A 20 -10.54 8.07 -35.10
CA SER A 20 -10.57 8.78 -33.82
C SER A 20 -11.57 8.19 -32.80
N CYS A 21 -12.65 7.55 -33.25
CA CYS A 21 -13.64 6.95 -32.34
C CYS A 21 -13.14 5.65 -31.66
N ASN A 22 -12.33 4.83 -32.34
CA ASN A 22 -11.79 3.59 -31.75
C ASN A 22 -10.72 3.85 -30.67
N SER A 23 -9.97 4.94 -30.76
CA SER A 23 -8.94 5.27 -29.76
C SER A 23 -9.57 5.82 -28.48
N ILE A 24 -10.62 6.65 -28.59
CA ILE A 24 -11.37 7.23 -27.47
C ILE A 24 -12.07 6.14 -26.64
N GLY A 25 -12.78 5.22 -27.29
CA GLY A 25 -13.47 4.12 -26.58
C GLY A 25 -12.51 3.25 -25.76
N SER A 26 -11.30 3.00 -26.28
CA SER A 26 -10.31 2.18 -25.58
C SER A 26 -9.58 2.89 -24.42
N LYS A 27 -9.60 4.23 -24.39
CA LYS A 27 -9.03 5.03 -23.28
C LYS A 27 -10.02 5.20 -22.15
N GLN A 28 -11.28 5.49 -22.49
CA GLN A 28 -12.37 5.52 -21.54
C GLN A 28 -12.49 4.16 -20.81
N GLU A 29 -12.43 3.05 -21.54
CA GLU A 29 -12.44 1.71 -20.94
C GLU A 29 -11.26 1.48 -19.97
N LEU A 30 -10.08 2.06 -20.24
CA LEU A 30 -8.92 1.96 -19.34
C LEU A 30 -9.08 2.83 -18.09
N ALA A 31 -9.59 4.05 -18.23
CA ALA A 31 -9.90 4.93 -17.10
C ALA A 31 -10.93 4.28 -16.18
N GLU A 32 -12.02 3.73 -16.74
CA GLU A 32 -13.04 2.99 -15.99
C GLU A 32 -12.46 1.75 -15.29
N LYS A 33 -11.49 1.05 -15.91
CA LYS A 33 -10.80 -0.07 -15.27
C LYS A 33 -9.93 0.38 -14.10
N ILE A 34 -9.26 1.53 -14.20
CA ILE A 34 -8.49 2.10 -13.10
C ILE A 34 -9.44 2.51 -11.97
N GLU A 35 -10.54 3.20 -12.28
CA GLU A 35 -11.55 3.60 -11.30
C GLU A 35 -12.09 2.39 -10.53
N LYS A 36 -12.47 1.33 -11.22
CA LYS A 36 -12.92 0.07 -10.60
C LYS A 36 -11.88 -0.60 -9.69
N ILE A 37 -10.59 -0.35 -9.91
CA ILE A 37 -9.51 -0.87 -9.04
C ILE A 37 -9.37 0.00 -7.79
N ILE A 38 -9.42 1.33 -7.94
CA ILE A 38 -9.11 2.26 -6.85
C ILE A 38 -10.31 2.59 -5.97
N GLU A 39 -11.53 2.59 -6.50
CA GLU A 39 -12.75 3.00 -5.77
C GLU A 39 -12.96 2.20 -4.48
N PRO A 40 -12.88 0.85 -4.48
CA PRO A 40 -12.98 0.08 -3.23
C PRO A 40 -11.86 0.38 -2.23
N VAL A 41 -10.68 0.79 -2.72
CA VAL A 41 -9.53 1.15 -1.88
C VAL A 41 -9.74 2.53 -1.26
N VAL A 42 -10.26 3.50 -2.01
CA VAL A 42 -10.63 4.82 -1.51
C VAL A 42 -11.69 4.71 -0.43
N GLU A 43 -12.78 3.96 -0.69
CA GLU A 43 -13.83 3.71 0.30
C GLU A 43 -13.27 3.10 1.59
N LYS A 44 -12.33 2.16 1.45
CA LYS A 44 -11.66 1.55 2.60
C LYS A 44 -10.79 2.56 3.37
N ILE A 45 -10.02 3.40 2.68
CA ILE A 45 -9.21 4.46 3.34
C ILE A 45 -10.12 5.41 4.12
N GLU A 46 -11.24 5.83 3.53
CA GLU A 46 -12.21 6.71 4.20
C GLU A 46 -12.89 6.04 5.40
N SER A 47 -13.18 4.74 5.31
CA SER A 47 -13.71 3.95 6.42
C SER A 47 -12.69 3.84 7.55
N ASP A 48 -11.45 3.46 7.24
CA ASP A 48 -10.38 3.30 8.22
C ASP A 48 -10.05 4.64 8.93
N ASN A 49 -10.22 5.78 8.25
CA ASN A 49 -10.06 7.11 8.86
C ASN A 49 -11.14 7.47 9.90
N LYS A 50 -12.27 6.75 9.89
CA LYS A 50 -13.39 6.94 10.83
C LYS A 50 -13.40 5.90 11.94
N GLU A 51 -12.62 4.83 11.79
CA GLU A 51 -12.53 3.77 12.81
C GLU A 51 -11.88 4.30 14.08
N GLU A 52 -12.44 3.88 15.22
CA GLU A 52 -11.85 4.15 16.51
C GLU A 52 -10.55 3.35 16.66
N GLU A 53 -9.64 3.88 17.49
CA GLU A 53 -8.41 3.18 17.78
C GLU A 53 -8.70 1.90 18.57
N LEU A 54 -7.90 0.87 18.35
CA LEU A 54 -7.99 -0.35 19.15
C LEU A 54 -7.47 -0.08 20.56
N GLU A 55 -8.32 -0.30 21.55
CA GLU A 55 -8.02 -0.10 22.97
C GLU A 55 -7.65 -1.43 23.63
N PHE A 56 -6.35 -1.63 23.89
CA PHE A 56 -5.83 -2.71 24.73
C PHE A 56 -4.41 -2.39 25.23
N ASP A 57 -4.08 -2.85 26.43
CA ASP A 57 -2.87 -2.47 27.18
C ASP A 57 -1.57 -2.76 26.42
N GLU A 58 -1.48 -3.90 25.74
CA GLU A 58 -0.27 -4.27 24.98
C GLU A 58 -0.02 -3.29 23.84
N ARG A 59 -1.08 -2.79 23.20
CA ARG A 59 -0.99 -1.78 22.14
C ARG A 59 -0.47 -0.46 22.68
N GLU A 60 -1.02 0.03 23.79
CA GLU A 60 -0.54 1.28 24.40
C GLU A 60 0.94 1.17 24.78
N THR A 61 1.34 0.03 25.35
CA THR A 61 2.74 -0.22 25.72
C THR A 61 3.66 -0.21 24.51
N ILE A 62 3.30 -0.92 23.44
CA ILE A 62 4.10 -0.97 22.21
C ILE A 62 4.22 0.39 21.56
N PHE A 63 3.13 1.13 21.43
CA PHE A 63 3.21 2.47 20.84
C PHE A 63 3.90 3.48 21.75
N ALA A 64 3.84 3.33 23.07
CA ALA A 64 4.57 4.18 24.00
C ALA A 64 6.08 3.95 23.89
N ILE A 65 6.52 2.68 23.86
CA ILE A 65 7.96 2.36 23.86
C ILE A 65 8.66 2.77 22.56
N ILE A 66 7.96 2.71 21.42
CA ILE A 66 8.49 3.20 20.13
C ILE A 66 8.27 4.72 19.93
N GLN A 67 7.74 5.42 20.94
CA GLN A 67 7.46 6.87 20.93
C GLN A 67 6.48 7.30 19.83
N LYS A 68 5.37 6.55 19.71
CA LYS A 68 4.28 6.76 18.74
C LYS A 68 2.87 6.65 19.35
N ASN A 69 2.72 6.88 20.66
CA ASN A 69 1.43 6.87 21.36
C ASN A 69 0.79 8.26 21.50
N ASP A 70 1.42 9.31 20.98
CA ASP A 70 0.91 10.68 21.04
C ASP A 70 -0.15 10.94 19.94
N GLU A 71 -0.90 12.04 20.06
CA GLU A 71 -1.97 12.40 19.11
C GLU A 71 -1.42 12.71 17.71
N LEU A 72 -0.19 13.24 17.59
CA LEU A 72 0.41 13.52 16.27
C LEU A 72 0.76 12.23 15.53
N SER A 73 0.93 11.13 16.26
CA SER A 73 1.18 9.79 15.72
C SER A 73 -0.10 9.00 15.43
N LYS A 74 -1.30 9.59 15.56
CA LYS A 74 -2.57 8.90 15.30
C LYS A 74 -2.67 8.36 13.87
N ASP A 75 -2.35 9.18 12.87
CA ASP A 75 -2.38 8.73 11.47
C ASP A 75 -1.33 7.64 11.20
N TYR A 76 -0.15 7.72 11.83
CA TYR A 76 0.87 6.68 11.74
C TYR A 76 0.35 5.32 12.24
N ARG A 77 -0.33 5.29 13.39
CA ARG A 77 -0.92 4.07 13.95
C ARG A 77 -2.04 3.52 13.06
N ARG A 78 -2.92 4.41 12.59
CA ARG A 78 -3.99 4.05 11.65
C ARG A 78 -3.43 3.50 10.34
N GLN A 79 -2.37 4.09 9.77
CA GLN A 79 -1.68 3.55 8.59
C GLN A 79 -1.14 2.15 8.84
N PHE A 80 -0.53 1.91 10.01
CA PHE A 80 -0.12 0.56 10.37
C PHE A 80 -1.31 -0.42 10.41
N TYR A 81 -2.44 -0.03 11.01
CA TYR A 81 -3.64 -0.87 11.05
C TYR A 81 -4.23 -1.13 9.66
N SER A 82 -4.35 -0.10 8.83
CA SER A 82 -4.80 -0.20 7.43
C SER A 82 -3.88 -1.07 6.58
N SER A 83 -2.56 -1.04 6.83
CA SER A 83 -1.59 -1.93 6.17
C SER A 83 -1.88 -3.42 6.44
N LEU A 84 -2.52 -3.71 7.56
CA LEU A 84 -2.96 -5.04 7.99
C LEU A 84 -4.42 -5.31 7.61
N GLY A 85 -4.98 -4.48 6.74
CA GLY A 85 -6.35 -4.52 6.26
C GLY A 85 -7.39 -4.14 7.32
N TYR A 86 -6.98 -3.44 8.38
CA TYR A 86 -7.77 -3.14 9.57
C TYR A 86 -8.36 -4.39 10.26
N ASN A 87 -7.73 -5.56 10.04
CA ASN A 87 -8.17 -6.81 10.64
C ASN A 87 -7.79 -6.83 12.12
N LYS A 88 -8.77 -6.63 13.00
CA LYS A 88 -8.56 -6.52 14.46
C LYS A 88 -7.81 -7.72 15.04
N ILE A 89 -8.10 -8.94 14.56
CA ILE A 89 -7.43 -10.17 15.00
C ILE A 89 -5.94 -10.12 14.63
N ARG A 90 -5.61 -9.88 13.37
CA ARG A 90 -4.22 -9.76 12.89
C ARG A 90 -3.44 -8.70 13.64
N ILE A 91 -4.03 -7.50 13.80
CA ILE A 91 -3.40 -6.37 14.50
C ILE A 91 -3.12 -6.75 15.96
N THR A 92 -4.11 -7.33 16.64
CA THR A 92 -3.97 -7.73 18.04
C THR A 92 -2.90 -8.81 18.21
N SER A 93 -2.92 -9.83 17.34
CA SER A 93 -1.95 -10.92 17.38
C SER A 93 -0.51 -10.43 17.18
N ILE A 94 -0.24 -9.60 16.17
CA ILE A 94 1.12 -9.13 15.94
C ILE A 94 1.61 -8.19 17.05
N ILE A 95 0.76 -7.31 17.58
CA ILE A 95 1.11 -6.44 18.71
C ILE A 95 1.41 -7.26 19.96
N LYS A 96 0.62 -8.32 20.23
CA LYS A 96 0.89 -9.22 21.35
C LYS A 96 2.21 -9.97 21.21
N ILE A 97 2.61 -10.34 20.00
CA ILE A 97 3.93 -10.96 19.74
C ILE A 97 5.04 -9.95 20.06
N PHE A 98 4.94 -8.71 19.60
CA PHE A 98 5.90 -7.66 19.95
C PHE A 98 5.97 -7.42 21.46
N TYR A 99 4.82 -7.38 22.12
CA TYR A 99 4.75 -7.23 23.56
C TYR A 99 5.44 -8.40 24.27
N LYS A 100 5.20 -9.64 23.83
CA LYS A 100 5.83 -10.84 24.40
C LYS A 100 7.34 -10.86 24.21
N ALA A 101 7.85 -10.40 23.06
CA ALA A 101 9.28 -10.25 22.83
C ALA A 101 9.93 -9.34 23.90
N ILE A 102 9.27 -8.23 24.23
CA ILE A 102 9.74 -7.33 25.28
C ILE A 102 9.52 -7.94 26.67
N GLU A 103 8.37 -8.56 26.94
CA GLU A 103 8.01 -9.06 28.27
C GLU A 103 8.92 -10.19 28.76
N ILE A 104 9.23 -11.16 27.89
CA ILE A 104 10.00 -12.36 28.23
C ILE A 104 11.48 -12.03 28.48
N GLU A 105 12.00 -11.00 27.80
CA GLU A 105 13.39 -10.60 27.95
C GLU A 105 13.63 -10.01 29.35
N LYS A 106 14.57 -10.57 30.12
CA LYS A 106 14.83 -10.13 31.50
C LYS A 106 15.91 -9.05 31.55
N ASP A 107 16.81 -9.04 30.57
CA ASP A 107 17.87 -8.05 30.45
C ASP A 107 17.32 -6.74 29.88
N ILE A 108 17.46 -5.66 30.63
CA ILE A 108 16.99 -4.33 30.22
C ILE A 108 17.69 -3.83 28.96
N THR A 109 18.95 -4.20 28.75
CA THR A 109 19.73 -3.78 27.58
C THR A 109 19.19 -4.45 26.33
N LYS A 110 18.99 -5.77 26.37
CA LYS A 110 18.41 -6.54 25.26
C LYS A 110 16.98 -6.10 24.94
N LYS A 111 16.17 -5.81 25.97
CA LYS A 111 14.85 -5.17 25.79
C LYS A 111 14.92 -3.91 24.95
N LEU A 112 15.90 -3.04 25.22
CA LEU A 112 16.06 -1.78 24.49
C LEU A 112 16.55 -1.99 23.05
N GLU A 113 17.24 -3.10 22.75
CA GLU A 113 17.65 -3.47 21.38
C GLU A 113 16.49 -4.00 20.52
N LEU A 114 15.49 -4.61 21.14
CA LEU A 114 14.26 -5.07 20.47
C LEU A 114 13.35 -3.93 20.02
N VAL A 115 13.34 -2.81 20.74
CA VAL A 115 12.46 -1.66 20.46
C VAL A 115 12.70 -1.10 19.05
N PRO A 116 13.95 -0.83 18.61
CA PRO A 116 14.24 -0.47 17.22
C PRO A 116 13.71 -1.47 16.20
N LEU A 117 13.84 -2.79 16.42
CA LEU A 117 13.37 -3.81 15.49
C LEU A 117 11.84 -3.79 15.36
N ILE A 118 11.13 -3.74 16.48
CA ILE A 118 9.66 -3.62 16.51
C ILE A 118 9.22 -2.35 15.77
N LYS A 119 9.89 -1.23 16.06
CA LYS A 119 9.63 0.03 15.38
C LYS A 119 9.86 -0.10 13.86
N LEU A 120 10.94 -0.74 13.41
CA LEU A 120 11.21 -0.94 11.99
C LEU A 120 10.12 -1.75 11.29
N ILE A 121 9.56 -2.77 11.95
CA ILE A 121 8.44 -3.55 11.39
C ILE A 121 7.17 -2.70 11.30
N ILE A 122 6.85 -1.91 12.32
CA ILE A 122 5.67 -1.03 12.31
C ILE A 122 5.83 0.11 11.29
N ASP A 123 7.02 0.74 11.24
CA ASP A 123 7.40 1.74 10.24
C ASP A 123 7.22 1.15 8.83
N ARG A 124 7.56 -0.13 8.62
CA ARG A 124 7.37 -0.80 7.32
C ARG A 124 5.92 -0.82 6.90
N GLY A 125 5.02 -1.26 7.78
CA GLY A 125 3.58 -1.28 7.49
C GLY A 125 3.00 0.12 7.30
N SER A 126 3.32 1.04 8.20
CA SER A 126 2.79 2.41 8.19
C SER A 126 3.34 3.26 7.04
N LEU A 127 4.65 3.53 7.06
CA LEU A 127 5.29 4.56 6.24
C LEU A 127 5.68 4.07 4.84
N PHE A 128 5.98 2.79 4.70
CA PHE A 128 6.55 2.26 3.45
C PHE A 128 5.58 1.37 2.66
N VAL A 129 4.55 0.83 3.30
CA VAL A 129 3.49 0.06 2.64
C VAL A 129 2.24 0.92 2.50
N GLN A 130 1.63 1.33 3.62
CA GLN A 130 0.32 1.96 3.56
C GLN A 130 0.36 3.41 3.07
N ASN A 131 1.27 4.25 3.60
CA ASN A 131 1.33 5.66 3.20
C ASN A 131 1.52 5.85 1.68
N PRO A 132 2.41 5.10 1.00
CA PRO A 132 2.55 5.25 -0.45
C PRO A 132 1.37 4.68 -1.25
N VAL A 133 0.74 3.60 -0.77
CA VAL A 133 -0.51 3.08 -1.35
C VAL A 133 -1.59 4.15 -1.33
N GLU A 134 -1.83 4.75 -0.16
CA GLU A 134 -2.86 5.78 0.00
C GLU A 134 -2.57 7.01 -0.84
N THR A 135 -1.32 7.47 -0.85
CA THR A 135 -0.90 8.63 -1.64
C THR A 135 -1.16 8.41 -3.13
N ALA A 136 -0.72 7.27 -3.68
CA ALA A 136 -0.95 6.95 -5.09
C ALA A 136 -2.45 6.86 -5.42
N ILE A 137 -3.21 6.12 -4.61
CA ILE A 137 -4.64 5.89 -4.83
C ILE A 137 -5.44 7.19 -4.75
N LEU A 138 -5.18 8.03 -3.76
CA LEU A 138 -5.86 9.30 -3.57
C LEU A 138 -5.49 10.31 -4.67
N GLU A 139 -4.23 10.35 -5.11
CA GLU A 139 -3.81 11.23 -6.22
C GLU A 139 -4.50 10.84 -7.53
N ILE A 140 -4.64 9.54 -7.81
CA ILE A 140 -5.39 9.06 -8.98
C ILE A 140 -6.88 9.42 -8.83
N ASN A 141 -7.47 9.19 -7.66
CA ASN A 141 -8.88 9.49 -7.41
C ASN A 141 -9.20 10.98 -7.58
N GLN A 142 -8.31 11.87 -7.13
CA GLN A 142 -8.45 13.32 -7.32
C GLN A 142 -8.45 13.75 -8.79
N ARG A 143 -7.82 12.96 -9.67
CA ARG A 143 -7.69 13.23 -11.10
C ARG A 143 -8.54 12.31 -11.97
N LYS A 144 -9.49 11.58 -11.40
CA LYS A 144 -10.22 10.50 -12.10
C LYS A 144 -10.95 10.98 -13.35
N ASP A 145 -11.53 12.17 -13.31
CA ASP A 145 -12.23 12.77 -14.46
C ASP A 145 -11.24 13.17 -15.58
N ASP A 146 -10.01 13.52 -15.21
CA ASP A 146 -8.94 13.85 -16.15
C ASP A 146 -8.39 12.61 -16.84
N LEU A 147 -8.45 11.43 -16.21
CA LEU A 147 -7.95 10.16 -16.77
C LEU A 147 -8.63 9.83 -18.11
N ILE A 148 -9.92 10.18 -18.27
CA ILE A 148 -10.66 9.98 -19.52
C ILE A 148 -10.03 10.80 -20.66
N ASN A 149 -9.49 11.98 -20.33
CA ASN A 149 -8.89 12.91 -21.26
C ASN A 149 -7.38 12.69 -21.46
N PHE A 150 -6.79 11.65 -20.85
CA PHE A 150 -5.36 11.36 -21.03
C PHE A 150 -5.02 11.21 -22.52
N ASN A 151 -4.02 11.98 -22.94
CA ASN A 151 -3.54 11.98 -24.31
C ASN A 151 -2.76 10.69 -24.64
N ASN A 152 -2.22 10.01 -23.61
CA ASN A 152 -1.37 8.84 -23.78
C ASN A 152 -1.98 7.57 -23.14
N LYS A 153 -2.45 6.65 -24.01
CA LYS A 153 -3.01 5.35 -23.61
C LYS A 153 -2.00 4.44 -22.92
N GLU A 154 -0.74 4.47 -23.34
CA GLU A 154 0.31 3.65 -22.75
C GLU A 154 0.58 4.08 -21.31
N LYS A 155 0.60 5.38 -21.04
CA LYS A 155 0.69 5.91 -19.67
C LYS A 155 -0.47 5.43 -18.78
N LEU A 156 -1.72 5.46 -19.27
CA LEU A 156 -2.85 4.90 -18.51
C LEU A 156 -2.66 3.41 -18.19
N ASN A 157 -2.20 2.62 -19.17
CA ASN A 157 -1.94 1.20 -18.96
C ASN A 157 -0.79 0.98 -17.95
N ASN A 158 0.24 1.83 -18.00
CA ASN A 158 1.35 1.81 -17.05
C ASN A 158 0.87 2.14 -15.63
N ILE A 159 0.09 3.21 -15.44
CA ILE A 159 -0.55 3.55 -14.16
C ILE A 159 -1.33 2.35 -13.63
N LYS A 160 -2.21 1.76 -14.45
CA LYS A 160 -2.98 0.56 -14.07
C LYS A 160 -2.08 -0.59 -13.59
N ASN A 161 -1.01 -0.89 -14.32
CA ASN A 161 -0.09 -1.96 -13.96
C ASN A 161 0.66 -1.67 -12.65
N LYS A 162 1.09 -0.42 -12.44
CA LYS A 162 1.75 -0.01 -11.19
C LYS A 162 0.81 -0.09 -9.99
N ILE A 163 -0.44 0.35 -10.13
CA ILE A 163 -1.46 0.20 -9.06
C ILE A 163 -1.62 -1.27 -8.68
N ASN A 164 -1.82 -2.15 -9.66
CA ASN A 164 -1.95 -3.59 -9.40
C ASN A 164 -0.71 -4.16 -8.70
N LYS A 165 0.48 -3.69 -9.07
CA LYS A 165 1.73 -4.10 -8.44
C LYS A 165 1.80 -3.63 -6.98
N ILE A 166 1.53 -2.35 -6.72
CA ILE A 166 1.45 -1.77 -5.36
C ILE A 166 0.47 -2.57 -4.48
N LEU A 167 -0.75 -2.83 -4.96
CA LEU A 167 -1.76 -3.59 -4.22
C LEU A 167 -1.32 -5.05 -3.99
N GLY A 168 -0.67 -5.68 -4.97
CA GLY A 168 -0.08 -7.01 -4.82
C GLY A 168 1.00 -7.05 -3.72
N MET A 169 1.85 -6.02 -3.64
CA MET A 169 2.88 -5.91 -2.60
C MET A 169 2.28 -5.66 -1.22
N GLN A 170 1.23 -4.84 -1.11
CA GLN A 170 0.46 -4.67 0.13
C GLN A 170 -0.16 -6.01 0.60
N GLN A 171 -0.69 -6.81 -0.32
CA GLN A 171 -1.19 -8.15 0.01
C GLN A 171 -0.08 -9.09 0.47
N GLN A 172 1.11 -9.01 -0.14
CA GLN A 172 2.25 -9.81 0.26
C GLN A 172 2.75 -9.42 1.66
N TRP A 173 2.77 -8.12 1.98
CA TRP A 173 3.02 -7.61 3.33
C TRP A 173 2.08 -8.26 4.36
N MET A 174 0.77 -8.27 4.11
CA MET A 174 -0.20 -8.91 5.01
C MET A 174 0.06 -10.42 5.18
N LYS A 175 0.38 -11.14 4.10
CA LYS A 175 0.72 -12.57 4.16
C LYS A 175 1.98 -12.84 4.97
N ASN A 176 2.99 -11.98 4.87
CA ASN A 176 4.22 -12.12 5.63
C ASN A 176 3.96 -11.89 7.13
N ILE A 177 3.09 -10.95 7.49
CA ILE A 177 2.64 -10.76 8.88
C ILE A 177 1.84 -11.97 9.38
N ASP A 178 0.94 -12.52 8.56
CA ASP A 178 0.22 -13.75 8.90
C ASP A 178 1.18 -14.92 9.14
N ARG A 179 2.27 -15.01 8.35
CA ARG A 179 3.31 -16.02 8.57
C ARG A 179 4.02 -15.87 9.91
N ILE A 180 4.35 -14.65 10.33
CA ILE A 180 4.93 -14.38 11.66
C ILE A 180 3.98 -14.87 12.75
N ILE A 181 2.69 -14.54 12.64
CA ILE A 181 1.68 -14.94 13.61
C ILE A 181 1.56 -16.47 13.68
N ILE A 182 1.46 -17.14 12.52
CA ILE A 182 1.35 -18.59 12.45
C ILE A 182 2.60 -19.26 13.04
N THR A 183 3.80 -18.86 12.61
CA THR A 183 5.06 -19.45 13.10
C THR A 183 5.22 -19.26 14.60
N TYR A 184 4.88 -18.09 15.15
CA TYR A 184 4.91 -17.88 16.60
C TYR A 184 3.93 -18.79 17.35
N ASN A 185 2.71 -18.97 16.82
CA ASN A 185 1.69 -19.81 17.46
C ASN A 185 2.04 -21.31 17.40
N ASP A 186 2.69 -21.75 16.34
CA ASP A 186 3.05 -23.16 16.12
C ASP A 186 4.35 -23.58 16.83
N ASP A 187 5.24 -22.62 17.14
CA ASP A 187 6.53 -22.89 17.79
C ASP A 187 6.57 -22.42 19.24
N THR A 188 6.45 -23.37 20.18
CA THR A 188 6.52 -23.11 21.63
C THR A 188 7.87 -22.53 22.08
N THR A 189 8.93 -22.74 21.31
CA THR A 189 10.26 -22.17 21.60
C THR A 189 10.22 -20.66 21.47
N LEU A 190 9.62 -20.13 20.40
CA LEU A 190 9.43 -18.70 20.19
C LEU A 190 8.56 -18.04 21.26
N GLN A 191 7.64 -18.80 21.86
CA GLN A 191 6.74 -18.30 22.92
C GLN A 191 7.40 -18.21 24.30
N THR A 192 8.54 -18.87 24.50
CA THR A 192 9.17 -19.02 25.83
C THR A 192 10.62 -18.56 25.88
N ASN A 193 11.26 -18.34 24.73
CA ASN A 193 12.63 -17.90 24.61
C ASN A 193 12.71 -16.57 23.84
N SER A 194 13.08 -15.49 24.55
CA SER A 194 13.20 -14.15 23.96
C SER A 194 14.29 -14.07 22.90
N GLU A 195 15.40 -14.78 23.06
CA GLU A 195 16.53 -14.74 22.11
C GLU A 195 16.15 -15.39 20.77
N GLU A 196 15.41 -16.49 20.81
CA GLU A 196 14.91 -17.16 19.60
C GLU A 196 13.85 -16.32 18.90
N LEU A 197 12.94 -15.70 19.66
CA LEU A 197 11.95 -14.78 19.10
C LEU A 197 12.60 -13.54 18.48
N GLU A 198 13.60 -12.96 19.14
CA GLU A 198 14.38 -11.86 18.60
C GLU A 198 15.05 -12.25 17.28
N ALA A 199 15.80 -13.37 17.28
CA ALA A 199 16.51 -13.85 16.10
C ALA A 199 15.56 -14.12 14.94
N TYR A 200 14.39 -14.71 15.22
CA TYR A 200 13.34 -14.95 14.24
C TYR A 200 12.78 -13.65 13.67
N LEU A 201 12.40 -12.68 14.50
CA LEU A 201 11.86 -11.39 14.05
C LEU A 201 12.91 -10.62 13.24
N LYS A 202 14.18 -10.64 13.65
CA LYS A 202 15.28 -9.97 12.97
C LYS A 202 15.54 -10.57 11.59
N THR A 203 15.63 -11.88 11.51
CA THR A 203 15.83 -12.61 10.24
C THR A 203 14.63 -12.39 9.32
N THR A 204 13.41 -12.49 9.85
CA THR A 204 12.20 -12.23 9.07
C THR A 204 12.15 -10.80 8.56
N TYR A 205 12.56 -9.82 9.37
CA TYR A 205 12.61 -8.44 8.92
C TYR A 205 13.59 -8.26 7.76
N GLU A 206 14.85 -8.68 7.92
CA GLU A 206 15.90 -8.48 6.92
C GLU A 206 15.62 -9.25 5.61
N ASP A 207 15.16 -10.49 5.70
CA ASP A 207 15.04 -11.38 4.53
C ASP A 207 13.68 -11.29 3.85
N ILE A 208 12.62 -10.93 4.58
CA ILE A 208 11.23 -11.03 4.09
C ILE A 208 10.51 -9.67 4.06
N LEU A 209 10.63 -8.84 5.10
CA LEU A 209 9.84 -7.60 5.19
C LEU A 209 10.53 -6.38 4.55
N LYS A 210 11.86 -6.36 4.58
CA LYS A 210 12.68 -5.23 4.11
C LYS A 210 12.86 -5.14 2.59
N PRO A 211 12.96 -6.21 1.79
CA PRO A 211 13.28 -6.06 0.36
C PRO A 211 12.24 -5.29 -0.48
N ASP A 212 10.94 -5.50 -0.23
CA ASP A 212 9.91 -5.11 -1.22
C ASP A 212 9.42 -3.66 -1.13
N SER A 213 9.41 -3.04 0.03
CA SER A 213 8.62 -1.80 0.23
C SER A 213 9.30 -0.50 -0.16
N ASN A 214 10.56 -0.52 -0.62
CA ASN A 214 11.12 0.66 -1.29
C ASN A 214 10.52 0.80 -2.69
N GLU A 215 10.23 -0.33 -3.33
CA GLU A 215 9.63 -0.33 -4.66
C GLU A 215 8.18 0.19 -4.65
N ILE A 216 7.40 0.02 -3.56
CA ILE A 216 6.07 0.65 -3.46
C ILE A 216 6.18 2.17 -3.52
N TYR A 217 7.15 2.75 -2.80
CA TYR A 217 7.40 4.19 -2.80
C TYR A 217 7.86 4.69 -4.18
N ASP A 218 8.75 3.96 -4.86
CA ASP A 218 9.20 4.30 -6.21
C ASP A 218 8.02 4.28 -7.21
N LEU A 219 7.17 3.25 -7.14
CA LEU A 219 5.96 3.14 -7.98
C LEU A 219 4.97 4.28 -7.71
N MET A 220 4.81 4.70 -6.45
CA MET A 220 4.00 5.87 -6.09
C MET A 220 4.52 7.14 -6.77
N ILE A 221 5.84 7.40 -6.70
CA ILE A 221 6.45 8.56 -7.38
C ILE A 221 6.24 8.51 -8.89
N GLU A 222 6.43 7.32 -9.50
CA GLU A 222 6.27 7.16 -10.93
C GLU A 222 4.83 7.41 -11.38
N ILE A 223 3.83 6.96 -10.60
CA ILE A 223 2.42 7.28 -10.83
C ILE A 223 2.21 8.80 -10.79
N GLY A 224 2.66 9.48 -9.74
CA GLY A 224 2.52 10.94 -9.61
C GLY A 224 3.14 11.70 -10.79
N ARG A 225 4.33 11.29 -11.24
CA ARG A 225 4.98 11.86 -12.43
C ARG A 225 4.17 11.62 -13.70
N GLU A 226 3.68 10.40 -13.91
CA GLU A 226 2.85 10.07 -15.08
C GLU A 226 1.53 10.85 -15.08
N LEU A 227 0.97 11.17 -13.90
CA LEU A 227 -0.21 12.02 -13.77
C LEU A 227 0.07 13.50 -14.09
N GLN A 228 1.23 14.02 -13.71
CA GLN A 228 1.61 15.43 -13.93
C GLN A 228 2.00 15.74 -15.37
N GLU A 229 2.75 14.86 -16.04
CA GLU A 229 3.22 15.06 -17.42
C GLU A 229 2.11 15.05 -18.50
N ASN A 230 0.85 14.91 -18.09
CA ASN A 230 -0.32 14.95 -18.98
C ASN A 230 -1.15 16.24 -18.84
N LEU A 231 -0.70 17.20 -18.01
CA LEU A 231 -1.14 18.60 -18.01
C LEU A 231 -0.32 19.42 -19.03
#